data_AF-F3CE33-F1
#
_entry.id   AF-F3CE33-F1
#
_cell.length_a   1.000
_cell.length_b   1.000
_cell.length_c   1.000
_cell.angle_alpha   90.00
_cell.angle_beta   90.00
_cell.angle_gamma   90.00
#
_symmetry.space_group_name_H-M   'P 1'
#
loop_
_entity.id
_entity.type
_entity.pdbx_description
1 polymer ?
#
loop_
_entity_poly.entity_id
_entity_poly.type
_entity_poly.pdbx_seq_one_letter_code
_entity_poly.pdbx_strand_id
1 'polypeptide(L)'
;MSAFYQIFHDTHYKYDSPVSLAQQLAHLWPRSSPWQRCTEQALEIFPEPTTRRDELDVFGNPLTRLAFERPHDELQVNARLRIEVMEKPFLDFNLSPEWEVTRSALTYSAKPMTADILEACRYRFESPYVHLKRSFVEFSQVCFPPGRPLLLCVQALMEKIFDEFTFDDEA
;
A
#
# COMPACT_ATOMS: atom_id res chain seq x y z
N MET A 1 -4.41 19.30 -15.53
CA MET A 1 -3.11 19.99 -15.31
C MET A 1 -2.13 19.01 -14.66
N SER A 2 -0.82 19.05 -14.94
CA SER A 2 0.17 18.20 -14.23
C SER A 2 0.96 18.99 -13.20
N ALA A 3 1.36 18.33 -12.11
CA ALA A 3 2.16 18.86 -11.02
C ALA A 3 3.49 18.09 -10.95
N PHE A 4 4.58 18.79 -10.65
CA PHE A 4 5.92 18.20 -10.53
C PHE A 4 6.39 18.28 -9.08
N TYR A 5 6.84 17.15 -8.56
CA TYR A 5 7.32 17.01 -7.18
C TYR A 5 8.77 16.53 -7.18
N GLN A 6 9.52 17.04 -6.21
CA GLN A 6 10.83 16.52 -5.85
C GLN A 6 10.73 15.95 -4.44
N ILE A 7 11.07 14.67 -4.28
CA ILE A 7 10.93 13.93 -3.03
C ILE A 7 12.30 13.49 -2.57
N PHE A 8 12.55 13.68 -1.28
CA PHE A 8 13.73 13.21 -0.58
C PHE A 8 13.29 12.35 0.60
N HIS A 9 13.89 11.18 0.73
CA HIS A 9 13.76 10.31 1.88
C HIS A 9 15.16 10.07 2.45
N ASP A 10 15.32 10.29 3.75
CA ASP A 10 16.55 10.08 4.48
C ASP A 10 16.20 9.33 5.77
N THR A 11 16.71 8.10 5.89
CA THR A 11 16.58 7.29 7.10
C THR A 11 17.97 6.89 7.57
N HIS A 12 18.28 7.21 8.83
CA HIS A 12 19.53 6.82 9.48
C HIS A 12 19.24 5.98 10.72
N TYR A 13 19.69 4.74 10.70
CA TYR A 13 19.76 3.87 11.86
C TYR A 13 21.15 3.92 12.45
N LYS A 14 21.22 4.15 13.76
CA LYS A 14 22.42 3.95 14.56
C LYS A 14 22.13 2.88 15.59
N TYR A 15 22.91 1.81 15.56
CA TYR A 15 22.68 0.65 16.42
C TYR A 15 23.49 0.76 17.71
N ASP A 16 22.91 0.32 18.82
CA ASP A 16 23.61 0.25 20.11
C ASP A 16 24.68 -0.86 20.13
N SER A 17 24.64 -1.78 19.17
CA SER A 17 25.63 -2.84 18.97
C SER A 17 25.71 -3.24 17.50
N PRO A 18 26.87 -3.71 17.00
CA PRO A 18 27.06 -4.03 15.60
C PRO A 18 26.07 -5.08 15.11
N VAL A 19 25.42 -4.81 13.98
CA VAL A 19 24.57 -5.79 13.29
C VAL A 19 25.44 -6.61 12.34
N SER A 20 25.62 -7.90 12.63
CA SER A 20 26.50 -8.78 11.84
C SER A 20 25.93 -9.17 10.48
N LEU A 21 24.64 -9.53 10.45
CA LEU A 21 23.91 -9.94 9.25
C LEU A 21 22.54 -9.26 9.23
N ALA A 22 22.19 -8.61 8.12
CA ALA A 22 20.89 -7.97 7.98
C ALA A 22 20.28 -8.23 6.59
N GLN A 23 18.97 -8.41 6.57
CA GLN A 23 18.14 -8.40 5.37
C GLN A 23 17.11 -7.28 5.53
N GLN A 24 17.05 -6.37 4.57
CA GLN A 24 16.15 -5.22 4.60
C GLN A 24 15.26 -5.20 3.35
N LEU A 25 14.04 -4.72 3.53
CA LEU A 25 13.10 -4.44 2.45
C LEU A 25 12.83 -2.94 2.40
N ALA A 26 13.20 -2.30 1.30
CA ALA A 26 12.94 -0.89 1.07
C ALA A 26 11.74 -0.73 0.11
N HIS A 27 10.67 -0.12 0.60
CA HIS A 27 9.48 0.25 -0.19
C HIS A 27 9.51 1.75 -0.52
N LEU A 28 10.52 2.17 -1.29
CA LEU A 28 10.83 3.58 -1.52
C LEU A 28 10.40 4.10 -2.90
N TRP A 29 10.01 3.19 -3.80
CA TRP A 29 9.63 3.57 -5.17
C TRP A 29 8.12 3.60 -5.35
N PRO A 30 7.60 4.62 -6.05
CA PRO A 30 6.19 4.68 -6.39
C PRO A 30 5.85 3.57 -7.40
N ARG A 31 4.65 2.99 -7.26
CA ARG A 31 4.07 2.15 -8.32
C ARG A 31 3.80 3.00 -9.57
N SER A 32 4.08 2.44 -10.74
CA SER A 32 3.71 3.05 -12.02
C SER A 32 2.19 3.15 -12.15
N SER A 33 1.68 4.29 -12.64
CA SER A 33 0.26 4.47 -12.92
C SER A 33 0.05 5.42 -14.11
N PRO A 34 -1.13 5.39 -14.77
CA PRO A 34 -1.40 6.28 -15.90
C PRO A 34 -1.35 7.78 -15.57
N TRP A 35 -1.52 8.14 -14.29
CA TRP A 35 -1.53 9.53 -13.81
C TRP A 35 -0.35 9.86 -12.91
N GLN A 36 0.68 9.00 -12.84
CA GLN A 36 1.90 9.28 -12.09
C GLN A 36 3.12 8.70 -12.80
N ARG A 37 4.11 9.55 -13.09
CA ARG A 37 5.34 9.19 -13.78
C ARG A 37 6.56 9.61 -12.96
N CYS A 38 7.39 8.65 -12.58
CA CYS A 38 8.69 8.89 -11.98
C CYS A 38 9.71 9.16 -13.09
N THR A 39 10.25 10.37 -13.16
CA THR A 39 11.21 10.79 -14.21
C THR A 39 12.65 10.61 -13.79
N GLU A 40 12.94 10.69 -12.50
CA GLU A 40 14.26 10.45 -11.92
C GLU A 40 14.10 9.68 -10.60
N GLN A 41 14.99 8.71 -10.37
CA GLN A 41 15.08 7.99 -9.10
C GLN A 41 16.55 7.66 -8.78
N ALA A 42 16.98 7.88 -7.54
CA ALA A 42 18.31 7.52 -7.04
C ALA A 42 18.21 7.01 -5.62
N LEU A 43 18.94 5.92 -5.31
CA LEU A 43 19.02 5.32 -3.98
C LEU A 43 20.47 5.10 -3.60
N GLU A 44 20.89 5.80 -2.57
CA GLU A 44 22.21 5.75 -1.96
C GLU A 44 22.08 5.08 -0.59
N ILE A 45 22.91 4.06 -0.35
CA ILE A 45 22.87 3.26 0.87
C ILE A 45 24.27 3.19 1.43
N PHE A 46 24.41 3.44 2.72
CA PHE A 46 25.66 3.29 3.44
C PHE A 46 25.44 2.45 4.71
N PRO A 47 26.28 1.44 5.01
CA PRO A 47 27.36 0.91 4.17
C PRO A 47 26.82 0.35 2.85
N GLU A 48 27.71 0.10 1.88
CA GLU A 48 27.28 -0.52 0.63
C GLU A 48 26.73 -1.94 0.91
N PRO A 49 25.51 -2.27 0.45
CA PRO A 49 24.93 -3.59 0.66
C PRO A 49 25.74 -4.65 -0.10
N THR A 50 25.91 -5.82 0.51
CA THR A 50 26.54 -6.98 -0.12
C THR A 50 25.75 -7.44 -1.34
N THR A 51 24.41 -7.42 -1.25
CA THR A 51 23.55 -7.60 -2.41
C THR A 51 22.41 -6.61 -2.41
N ARG A 52 22.04 -6.15 -3.60
CA ARG A 52 20.87 -5.31 -3.85
C ARG A 52 20.08 -5.89 -5.02
N ARG A 53 18.77 -6.03 -4.85
CA ARG A 53 17.86 -6.49 -5.90
C ARG A 53 16.57 -5.69 -5.87
N ASP A 54 16.24 -5.09 -7.01
CA ASP A 54 14.95 -4.45 -7.22
C ASP A 54 13.96 -5.47 -7.80
N GLU A 55 12.76 -5.55 -7.24
CA GLU A 55 11.70 -6.49 -7.65
C GLU A 55 10.30 -5.90 -7.39
N LEU A 56 9.26 -6.69 -7.67
CA LEU A 56 7.87 -6.36 -7.35
C LEU A 56 7.35 -7.35 -6.30
N ASP A 57 6.58 -6.87 -5.32
CA ASP A 57 5.83 -7.75 -4.43
C ASP A 57 4.66 -8.43 -5.16
N VAL A 58 3.96 -9.32 -4.44
CA VAL A 58 2.80 -10.05 -4.96
C VAL A 58 1.61 -9.16 -5.34
N PHE A 59 1.61 -7.90 -4.93
CA PHE A 59 0.60 -6.89 -5.27
C PHE A 59 1.06 -5.97 -6.39
N GLY A 60 2.30 -6.11 -6.88
CA GLY A 60 2.90 -5.24 -7.90
C GLY A 60 3.50 -3.95 -7.35
N ASN A 61 3.74 -3.83 -6.04
CA ASN A 61 4.50 -2.72 -5.49
C ASN A 61 5.99 -2.93 -5.73
N PRO A 62 6.72 -1.92 -6.23
CA PRO A 62 8.17 -1.94 -6.23
C PRO A 62 8.75 -2.12 -4.83
N LEU A 63 9.79 -2.94 -4.73
CA LEU A 63 10.58 -3.08 -3.52
C LEU A 63 12.05 -3.33 -3.87
N THR A 64 12.94 -2.90 -2.97
CA THR A 64 14.37 -3.17 -3.04
C THR A 64 14.77 -4.08 -1.88
N ARG A 65 15.29 -5.27 -2.19
CA ARG A 65 15.92 -6.16 -1.21
C ARG A 65 17.38 -5.77 -1.03
N LEU A 66 17.82 -5.68 0.21
CA LEU A 66 19.19 -5.40 0.60
C LEU A 66 19.70 -6.47 1.54
N ALA A 67 20.90 -6.99 1.29
CA ALA A 67 21.61 -7.88 2.19
C ALA A 67 22.91 -7.22 2.65
N PHE A 68 23.20 -7.34 3.95
CA PHE A 68 24.46 -6.93 4.55
C PHE A 68 25.08 -8.15 5.23
N GLU A 69 26.24 -8.58 4.74
CA GLU A 69 26.96 -9.75 5.26
C GLU A 69 28.22 -9.36 6.06
N ARG A 70 28.37 -8.06 6.35
CA ARG A 70 29.46 -7.51 7.14
C ARG A 70 28.91 -6.74 8.35
N PRO A 71 29.55 -6.87 9.53
CA PRO A 71 29.20 -6.08 10.69
C PRO A 71 29.24 -4.57 10.40
N HIS A 72 28.21 -3.86 10.86
CA HIS A 72 28.11 -2.41 10.76
C HIS A 72 27.33 -1.85 11.96
N ASP A 73 27.67 -0.62 12.34
CA ASP A 73 27.08 0.08 13.49
C ASP A 73 25.99 1.08 13.06
N GLU A 74 25.89 1.36 11.77
CA GLU A 74 24.92 2.29 11.21
C GLU A 74 24.44 1.87 9.82
N LEU A 75 23.23 2.29 9.47
CA LEU A 75 22.64 2.13 8.15
C LEU A 75 21.97 3.45 7.75
N GLN A 76 22.40 4.03 6.64
CA GLN A 76 21.80 5.21 6.01
C GLN A 76 21.15 4.79 4.69
N VAL A 77 19.91 5.21 4.48
CA VAL A 77 19.13 4.92 3.28
C VAL A 77 18.55 6.23 2.75
N ASN A 78 19.12 6.70 1.65
CA ASN A 78 18.80 7.99 1.02
C ASN A 78 18.16 7.77 -0.34
N ALA A 79 16.91 8.19 -0.52
CA ALA A 79 16.22 8.13 -1.81
C ALA A 79 15.86 9.53 -2.32
N ARG A 80 16.05 9.76 -3.62
CA ARG A 80 15.71 10.99 -4.33
C ARG A 80 14.85 10.67 -5.53
N LEU A 81 13.72 11.36 -5.67
CA LEU A 81 12.78 11.14 -6.76
C LEU A 81 12.33 12.46 -7.39
N ARG A 82 12.10 12.45 -8.69
CA ARG A 82 11.29 13.46 -9.39
C ARG A 82 10.06 12.79 -9.97
N ILE A 83 8.89 13.31 -9.61
CA ILE A 83 7.60 12.72 -9.99
C ILE A 83 6.74 13.77 -10.68
N GLU A 84 6.22 13.42 -11.85
CA GLU A 84 5.12 14.12 -12.49
C GLU A 84 3.80 13.44 -12.13
N VAL A 85 2.87 14.19 -11.55
CA VAL A 85 1.51 13.75 -11.25
C VAL A 85 0.57 14.43 -12.22
N MET A 86 -0.15 13.64 -13.00
CA MET A 86 -1.18 14.10 -13.92
C MET A 86 -2.55 14.04 -13.25
N GLU A 87 -3.52 14.70 -13.87
CA GLU A 87 -4.89 14.71 -13.38
C GLU A 87 -5.49 13.31 -13.43
N LYS A 88 -6.03 12.86 -12.28
CA LYS A 88 -6.72 11.58 -12.19
C LYS A 88 -8.10 11.71 -12.82
N PRO A 89 -8.58 10.71 -13.59
CA PRO A 89 -9.95 10.74 -14.09
C PRO A 89 -10.95 10.84 -12.93
N PHE A 90 -11.99 11.65 -13.14
CA PHE A 90 -13.13 11.68 -12.25
C PHE A 90 -13.77 10.29 -12.19
N LEU A 91 -14.03 9.81 -10.98
CA LEU A 91 -14.67 8.53 -10.72
C LEU A 91 -16.02 8.79 -10.08
N ASP A 92 -17.10 8.51 -10.80
CA ASP A 92 -18.45 8.57 -10.23
C ASP A 92 -18.71 7.32 -9.39
N PHE A 93 -18.80 7.49 -8.07
CA PHE A 93 -18.97 6.39 -7.13
C PHE A 93 -20.34 5.71 -7.28
N ASN A 94 -21.33 6.40 -7.87
CA ASN A 94 -22.65 5.83 -8.14
C ASN A 94 -22.62 4.73 -9.21
N LEU A 95 -21.59 4.70 -10.06
CA LEU A 95 -21.45 3.70 -11.13
C LEU A 95 -20.91 2.35 -10.63
N SER A 96 -20.52 2.26 -9.36
CA SER A 96 -20.14 0.97 -8.78
C SER A 96 -21.36 0.10 -8.51
N PRO A 97 -21.23 -1.24 -8.60
CA PRO A 97 -22.31 -2.14 -8.21
C PRO A 97 -22.69 -1.97 -6.74
N GLU A 98 -23.92 -2.36 -6.40
CA GLU A 98 -24.36 -2.49 -5.01
C GLU A 98 -23.40 -3.41 -4.23
N TRP A 99 -23.11 -3.06 -2.98
CA TRP A 99 -22.06 -3.75 -2.22
C TRP A 99 -22.38 -5.25 -2.00
N GLU A 100 -23.65 -5.64 -1.90
CA GLU A 100 -24.08 -7.02 -1.78
C GLU A 100 -23.82 -7.83 -3.05
N VAL A 101 -24.00 -7.19 -4.21
CA VAL A 101 -23.70 -7.79 -5.52
C VAL A 101 -22.21 -8.04 -5.63
N THR A 102 -21.38 -7.05 -5.30
CA THR A 102 -19.91 -7.22 -5.31
C THR A 102 -19.47 -8.30 -4.32
N ARG A 103 -19.96 -8.28 -3.08
CA ARG A 103 -19.66 -9.32 -2.08
C ARG A 103 -20.02 -10.72 -2.60
N SER A 104 -21.18 -10.86 -3.22
CA SER A 104 -21.65 -12.14 -3.75
C SER A 104 -20.81 -12.61 -4.93
N ALA A 105 -20.36 -11.71 -5.80
CA ALA A 105 -19.48 -12.02 -6.92
C ALA A 105 -18.10 -12.56 -6.48
N LEU A 106 -17.63 -12.15 -5.29
CA LEU A 106 -16.36 -12.62 -4.73
C LEU A 106 -16.51 -13.91 -3.89
N THR A 107 -17.72 -14.45 -3.75
CA THR A 107 -17.98 -15.69 -3.01
C THR A 107 -17.69 -16.90 -3.91
N TYR A 108 -17.25 -18.01 -3.30
CA TYR A 108 -17.01 -19.25 -4.04
C TYR A 108 -18.24 -19.64 -4.87
N SER A 109 -18.02 -19.91 -6.15
CA SER A 109 -19.05 -20.42 -7.06
C SER A 109 -18.44 -21.47 -7.98
N ALA A 110 -19.25 -22.38 -8.51
CA ALA A 110 -18.82 -23.37 -9.48
C ALA A 110 -18.56 -22.79 -10.88
N LYS A 111 -18.70 -21.46 -11.06
CA LYS A 111 -18.48 -20.79 -12.34
C LYS A 111 -17.02 -20.32 -12.43
N PRO A 112 -16.42 -20.34 -13.64
CA PRO A 112 -15.13 -19.71 -13.86
C PRO A 112 -15.15 -18.24 -13.44
N MET A 113 -14.16 -17.84 -12.64
CA MET A 113 -13.95 -16.45 -12.26
C MET A 113 -12.98 -15.78 -13.25
N THR A 114 -13.19 -14.50 -13.53
CA THR A 114 -12.24 -13.71 -14.33
C THR A 114 -10.97 -13.44 -13.52
N ALA A 115 -9.87 -13.09 -14.21
CA ALA A 115 -8.61 -12.78 -13.56
C ALA A 115 -8.75 -11.65 -12.53
N ASP A 116 -9.49 -10.59 -12.85
CA ASP A 116 -9.72 -9.44 -11.96
C ASP A 116 -10.48 -9.83 -10.69
N ILE A 117 -11.46 -10.73 -10.80
CA ILE A 117 -12.21 -11.25 -9.65
C ILE A 117 -11.31 -12.14 -8.78
N LEU A 118 -10.47 -12.98 -9.38
CA LEU A 118 -9.50 -13.80 -8.65
C LEU A 118 -8.47 -12.93 -7.91
N GLU A 119 -8.04 -11.84 -8.52
CA GLU A 119 -7.19 -10.85 -7.88
C GLU A 119 -7.90 -10.18 -6.69
N ALA A 120 -9.13 -9.71 -6.88
CA ALA A 120 -9.92 -9.09 -5.82
C ALA A 120 -10.19 -10.05 -4.64
N CYS A 121 -10.37 -11.35 -4.92
CA CYS A 121 -10.59 -12.36 -3.88
C CYS A 121 -9.43 -12.47 -2.87
N ARG A 122 -8.20 -12.11 -3.24
CA ARG A 122 -7.05 -12.12 -2.30
C ARG A 122 -7.25 -11.18 -1.12
N TYR A 123 -7.99 -10.09 -1.29
CA TYR A 123 -8.26 -9.09 -0.25
C TYR A 123 -9.41 -9.49 0.70
N ARG A 124 -10.00 -10.68 0.54
CA ARG A 124 -11.05 -11.20 1.44
C ARG A 124 -10.49 -11.94 2.65
N PHE A 125 -9.22 -12.29 2.63
CA PHE A 125 -8.59 -13.10 3.67
C PHE A 125 -7.90 -12.23 4.71
N GLU A 126 -7.78 -12.76 5.93
CA GLU A 126 -7.01 -12.13 6.99
C GLU A 126 -5.55 -11.93 6.58
N SER A 127 -4.98 -10.82 7.05
CA SER A 127 -3.54 -10.57 7.01
C SER A 127 -2.99 -10.48 8.44
N PRO A 128 -1.66 -10.55 8.63
CA PRO A 128 -1.07 -10.37 9.96
C PRO A 128 -1.46 -9.07 10.67
N TYR A 129 -1.88 -8.04 9.92
CA TYR A 129 -2.29 -6.73 10.46
C TYR A 129 -3.80 -6.49 10.40
N VAL A 130 -4.57 -7.33 9.71
CA VAL A 130 -6.02 -7.17 9.53
C VAL A 130 -6.72 -8.50 9.78
N HIS A 131 -7.33 -8.62 10.96
CA HIS A 131 -8.14 -9.78 11.36
C HIS A 131 -9.62 -9.58 11.02
N LEU A 132 -10.35 -10.66 10.78
CA LEU A 132 -11.80 -10.62 10.53
C LEU A 132 -12.54 -10.74 11.85
N LYS A 133 -12.75 -9.60 12.53
CA LYS A 133 -13.45 -9.53 13.81
C LYS A 133 -14.88 -9.02 13.66
N ARG A 134 -15.78 -9.57 14.48
CA ARG A 134 -17.19 -9.13 14.54
C ARG A 134 -17.31 -7.63 14.88
N SER A 135 -16.43 -7.11 15.71
CA SER A 135 -16.37 -5.69 16.07
C SER A 135 -16.19 -4.78 14.85
N PHE A 136 -15.48 -5.22 13.80
CA PHE A 136 -15.33 -4.44 12.57
C PHE A 136 -16.61 -4.42 11.74
N VAL A 137 -17.37 -5.51 11.75
CA VAL A 137 -18.70 -5.55 11.12
C VAL A 137 -19.66 -4.62 11.85
N GLU A 138 -19.69 -4.69 13.17
CA GLU A 138 -20.56 -3.84 14.00
C GLU A 138 -20.23 -2.35 13.84
N PHE A 139 -18.95 -2.00 13.84
CA PHE A 139 -18.49 -0.62 13.61
C PHE A 139 -18.89 -0.10 12.22
N SER A 140 -18.69 -0.91 11.17
CA SER A 140 -18.90 -0.49 9.79
C SER A 140 -20.36 -0.59 9.31
N GLN A 141 -21.24 -1.29 10.06
CA GLN A 141 -22.59 -1.64 9.61
C GLN A 141 -23.41 -0.46 9.06
N VAL A 142 -23.35 0.69 9.72
CA VAL A 142 -24.09 1.90 9.32
C VAL A 142 -23.63 2.47 7.97
N CYS A 143 -22.42 2.14 7.52
CA CYS A 143 -21.85 2.61 6.26
C CYS A 143 -22.31 1.79 5.05
N PHE A 144 -22.86 0.58 5.28
CA PHE A 144 -23.26 -0.38 4.23
C PHE A 144 -24.78 -0.64 4.26
N PRO A 145 -25.64 0.37 4.03
CA PRO A 145 -27.08 0.15 3.93
C PRO A 145 -27.44 -0.65 2.67
N PRO A 146 -28.61 -1.31 2.64
CA PRO A 146 -28.98 -2.15 1.51
C PRO A 146 -29.05 -1.40 0.17
N GLY A 147 -28.51 -2.01 -0.89
CA GLY A 147 -28.57 -1.48 -2.26
C GLY A 147 -27.71 -0.25 -2.52
N ARG A 148 -26.82 0.14 -1.59
CA ARG A 148 -25.91 1.27 -1.80
C ARG A 148 -24.70 0.83 -2.65
N PRO A 149 -24.29 1.62 -3.66
CA PRO A 149 -23.07 1.38 -4.42
C PRO A 149 -21.84 1.20 -3.52
N LEU A 150 -21.02 0.20 -3.81
CA LEU A 150 -19.87 -0.18 -2.99
C LEU A 150 -18.92 1.01 -2.72
N LEU A 151 -18.60 1.81 -3.73
CA LEU A 151 -17.67 2.92 -3.57
C LEU A 151 -18.22 4.00 -2.63
N LEU A 152 -19.55 4.21 -2.60
CA LEU A 152 -20.18 5.11 -1.64
C LEU A 152 -20.18 4.54 -0.22
N CYS A 153 -20.30 3.21 -0.05
CA CYS A 153 -20.15 2.57 1.26
C CYS A 153 -18.71 2.71 1.78
N VAL A 154 -17.71 2.50 0.92
CA VAL A 154 -16.29 2.66 1.26
C VAL A 154 -15.97 4.11 1.59
N GLN A 155 -16.52 5.08 0.85
CA GLN A 155 -16.41 6.50 1.18
C GLN A 155 -16.97 6.80 2.58
N ALA A 156 -18.20 6.35 2.88
CA ALA A 156 -18.81 6.57 4.19
C ALA A 156 -18.00 5.92 5.33
N LEU A 157 -17.38 4.76 5.09
CA LEU A 157 -16.50 4.14 6.06
C LEU A 157 -15.21 4.95 6.30
N MET A 158 -14.59 5.47 5.23
CA MET A 158 -13.40 6.33 5.35
C MET A 158 -13.72 7.63 6.10
N GLU A 159 -14.84 8.27 5.80
CA GLU A 159 -15.32 9.48 6.50
C GLU A 159 -15.59 9.19 7.98
N LYS A 160 -16.27 8.08 8.31
CA LYS A 160 -16.50 7.66 9.69
C LYS A 160 -15.19 7.40 10.45
N ILE A 161 -14.20 6.78 9.82
CA ILE A 161 -12.88 6.57 10.44
C ILE A 161 -12.21 7.92 10.70
N PHE A 162 -12.25 8.84 9.74
CA PHE A 162 -11.69 10.18 9.90
C PHE A 162 -12.35 10.97 11.05
N ASP A 163 -13.67 10.85 11.20
CA ASP A 163 -14.42 11.58 12.22
C ASP A 163 -14.30 10.96 13.64
N GLU A 164 -14.20 9.63 13.75
CA GLU A 164 -14.24 8.93 15.04
C GLU A 164 -12.87 8.53 15.60
N PHE A 165 -11.83 8.51 14.76
CA PHE A 165 -10.47 8.20 15.20
C PHE A 165 -9.63 9.46 15.25
N THR A 166 -8.94 9.66 16.37
CA THR A 166 -7.90 10.67 16.49
C THR A 166 -6.56 9.99 16.21
N PHE A 167 -5.75 10.60 15.35
CA PHE A 167 -4.38 10.18 15.13
C PHE A 167 -3.58 10.45 16.42
N ASP A 168 -2.94 9.39 16.92
CA ASP A 168 -2.03 9.43 18.07
C ASP A 168 -0.64 9.08 17.54
N ASP A 169 0.31 10.01 17.66
CA ASP A 169 1.68 9.84 17.20
C ASP A 169 2.55 9.00 18.14
N GLU A 170 2.03 8.66 19.32
CA GLU A 170 2.71 7.86 20.34
C GLU A 170 2.19 6.41 20.47
N ALA A 171 1.09 6.07 19.77
CA ALA A 171 0.37 4.79 19.90
C ALA A 171 1.07 3.57 19.25
#